data_AF-A0A4D5S5I5-F1
#
_entry.id   AF-A0A4D5S5I5-F1
#
_cell.length_a   1.000
_cell.length_b   1.000
_cell.length_c   1.000
_cell.angle_alpha   90.00
_cell.angle_beta   90.00
_cell.angle_gamma   90.00
#
_symmetry.space_group_name_H-M   'P 1'
#
loop_
_entity.id
_entity.type
_entity.pdbx_description
1 polymer ?
#
loop_
_entity_poly.entity_id
_entity_poly.type
_entity_poly.pdbx_seq_one_letter_code
_entity_poly.pdbx_strand_id
1 'polypeptide(L)'
;QHRRTDLNFRRSSKRRLQKSSACSVWNLHQCGRSSTSRKKDSSSWFSGIPYDEYSIEYKIAHKTFRIRKLKEVLATFPKRKEVKTALCHAIHSRNKLLKYLRRWDRERFDFVTQKLQVSFTPAPLNCLPPPFTKKGDLRRLTKEYCAKMKQDKLDAFHAKLMAERADFLEEKRKTEEWIRSEEERLKLTEEERKSTEYVGILKELKHEA
;
A
#
# COMPACT_ATOMS: atom_id res chain seq x y z
N GLN A 1 -67.77 -37.58 -22.04
CA GLN A 1 -66.93 -37.92 -23.20
C GLN A 1 -65.46 -37.83 -22.80
N HIS A 2 -64.67 -38.83 -23.21
CA HIS A 2 -63.22 -39.10 -23.07
C HIS A 2 -62.27 -37.94 -22.71
N ARG A 3 -61.41 -38.07 -21.67
CA ARG A 3 -60.08 -38.75 -21.52
C ARG A 3 -58.86 -37.97 -22.05
N ARG A 4 -57.88 -37.75 -21.14
CA ARG A 4 -56.40 -37.97 -21.17
C ARG A 4 -55.71 -36.86 -20.35
N THR A 5 -55.30 -37.06 -19.09
CA THR A 5 -54.11 -37.80 -18.58
C THR A 5 -52.79 -37.44 -19.27
N ASP A 6 -51.84 -36.89 -18.52
CA ASP A 6 -50.55 -37.52 -18.15
C ASP A 6 -49.47 -36.47 -17.85
N LEU A 7 -49.01 -36.43 -16.59
CA LEU A 7 -47.73 -36.99 -16.12
C LEU A 7 -46.53 -36.11 -16.52
N ASN A 8 -45.88 -35.53 -15.51
CA ASN A 8 -44.49 -35.86 -15.20
C ASN A 8 -44.12 -35.40 -13.77
N PHE A 9 -44.50 -36.26 -12.84
CA PHE A 9 -43.85 -36.50 -11.56
C PHE A 9 -42.72 -37.52 -11.77
N ARG A 10 -41.65 -37.42 -10.96
CA ARG A 10 -40.43 -38.27 -10.81
C ARG A 10 -39.18 -37.67 -11.46
N ARG A 11 -38.00 -37.66 -10.83
CA ARG A 11 -37.38 -38.27 -9.62
C ARG A 11 -36.09 -37.45 -9.43
N SER A 12 -35.43 -37.27 -8.28
CA SER A 12 -35.03 -38.27 -7.31
C SER A 12 -34.39 -37.56 -6.12
N SER A 13 -34.84 -37.89 -4.92
CA SER A 13 -34.09 -37.75 -3.68
C SER A 13 -32.90 -38.74 -3.67
N LYS A 14 -31.92 -38.49 -2.77
CA LYS A 14 -30.81 -39.35 -2.31
C LYS A 14 -29.51 -39.39 -3.15
N ARG A 15 -28.51 -38.62 -2.69
CA ARG A 15 -27.12 -39.08 -2.42
C ARG A 15 -26.66 -38.39 -1.13
N ARG A 16 -26.78 -39.10 -0.01
CA ARG A 16 -25.67 -39.73 0.76
C ARG A 16 -24.61 -38.71 1.21
N LEU A 17 -24.60 -38.50 2.52
CA LEU A 17 -23.40 -38.20 3.30
C LEU A 17 -22.23 -39.06 2.81
N GLN A 18 -21.15 -38.41 2.37
CA GLN A 18 -19.81 -38.88 2.63
C GLN A 18 -18.98 -37.70 3.13
N LYS A 19 -18.47 -37.86 4.35
CA LYS A 19 -17.28 -37.14 4.82
C LYS A 19 -16.12 -37.67 3.98
N SER A 20 -15.46 -36.81 3.22
CA SER A 20 -14.12 -37.06 2.72
C SER A 20 -13.33 -35.76 2.78
N SER A 21 -12.46 -35.70 3.77
CA SER A 21 -11.29 -34.85 3.83
C SER A 21 -10.46 -34.99 2.55
N ALA A 22 -10.40 -33.95 1.73
CA ALA A 22 -9.29 -33.72 0.81
C ALA A 22 -9.33 -32.29 0.30
N CYS A 23 -8.30 -31.55 0.66
CA CYS A 23 -7.85 -30.36 -0.03
C CYS A 23 -7.85 -30.62 -1.55
N SER A 24 -8.55 -29.80 -2.33
CA SER A 24 -8.34 -29.74 -3.78
C SER A 24 -8.55 -28.31 -4.27
N VAL A 25 -7.40 -27.63 -4.33
CA VAL A 25 -6.94 -26.81 -5.45
C VAL A 25 -8.05 -26.41 -6.43
N TRP A 26 -8.27 -25.10 -6.47
CA TRP A 26 -8.94 -24.33 -7.51
C TRP A 26 -8.88 -24.96 -8.90
N ASN A 27 -9.85 -25.81 -9.22
CA ASN A 27 -10.05 -26.30 -10.58
C ASN A 27 -11.05 -25.38 -11.27
N LEU A 28 -10.52 -24.28 -11.80
CA LEU A 28 -11.21 -23.28 -12.60
C LEU A 28 -11.24 -23.75 -14.07
N HIS A 29 -11.82 -24.90 -14.35
CA HIS A 29 -12.05 -25.35 -15.71
C HIS A 29 -13.44 -25.98 -15.81
N GLN A 30 -14.21 -25.51 -16.79
CA GLN A 30 -15.53 -26.00 -17.20
C GLN A 30 -16.68 -25.82 -16.19
N CYS A 31 -17.15 -24.58 -16.09
CA CYS A 31 -18.60 -24.36 -15.94
C CYS A 31 -18.94 -22.97 -16.48
N GLY A 32 -19.71 -22.95 -17.57
CA GLY A 32 -20.41 -21.77 -18.10
C GLY A 32 -21.52 -21.30 -17.15
N ARG A 33 -21.19 -21.05 -15.88
CA ARG A 33 -22.02 -20.31 -14.96
C ARG A 33 -22.14 -18.89 -15.50
N SER A 34 -23.34 -18.52 -15.94
CA SER A 34 -23.67 -17.18 -16.41
C SER A 34 -23.11 -16.12 -15.45
N SER A 35 -22.68 -14.98 -15.99
CA SER A 35 -22.10 -13.89 -15.17
C SER A 35 -23.01 -13.44 -14.02
N THR A 36 -24.31 -13.74 -14.09
CA THR A 36 -25.32 -13.51 -13.06
C THR A 36 -25.17 -14.42 -11.84
N SER A 37 -24.73 -15.68 -11.98
CA SER A 37 -24.63 -16.59 -10.83
C SER A 37 -23.42 -16.24 -9.94
N ARG A 38 -22.26 -15.91 -10.53
CA ARG A 38 -21.07 -15.51 -9.75
C ARG A 38 -21.26 -14.20 -8.98
N LYS A 39 -22.09 -13.29 -9.50
CA LYS A 39 -22.45 -12.05 -8.79
C LYS A 39 -23.20 -12.34 -7.50
N LYS A 40 -24.21 -13.23 -7.56
CA LYS A 40 -25.01 -13.63 -6.39
C LYS A 40 -24.13 -14.30 -5.32
N ASP A 41 -23.23 -15.18 -5.74
CA ASP A 41 -22.35 -15.93 -4.83
C ASP A 41 -21.43 -15.02 -4.00
N SER A 42 -20.86 -13.95 -4.58
CA SER A 42 -20.01 -13.01 -3.84
C SER A 42 -20.78 -12.03 -2.95
N SER A 43 -22.02 -11.71 -3.31
CA SER A 43 -22.85 -10.74 -2.59
C SER A 43 -23.58 -11.35 -1.38
N SER A 44 -23.87 -12.65 -1.42
CA SER A 44 -24.56 -13.39 -0.35
C SER A 44 -23.86 -13.31 1.02
N TRP A 45 -22.56 -13.02 1.07
CA TRP A 45 -21.76 -13.00 2.29
C TRP A 45 -21.96 -11.73 3.11
N PHE A 46 -22.51 -10.68 2.50
CA PHE A 46 -22.51 -9.32 3.04
C PHE A 46 -23.89 -8.84 3.48
N SER A 47 -24.95 -9.58 3.16
CA SER A 47 -26.33 -9.23 3.53
C SER A 47 -26.77 -10.16 4.66
N GLY A 48 -26.88 -9.63 5.89
CA GLY A 48 -27.48 -10.35 7.02
C GLY A 48 -28.98 -10.61 6.85
N ILE A 49 -29.63 -9.84 5.97
CA ILE A 49 -31.01 -10.03 5.52
C ILE A 49 -30.95 -10.54 4.06
N PRO A 50 -31.60 -11.65 3.72
CA PRO A 50 -31.69 -12.08 2.32
C PRO A 50 -32.40 -10.97 1.53
N TYR A 51 -31.83 -10.53 0.41
CA TYR A 51 -32.30 -9.46 -0.48
C TYR A 51 -31.95 -7.99 -0.14
N ASP A 52 -31.04 -7.72 0.80
CA ASP A 52 -30.52 -6.36 0.92
C ASP A 52 -29.52 -6.04 -0.20
N GLU A 53 -30.02 -5.39 -1.26
CA GLU A 53 -29.25 -4.85 -2.38
C GLU A 53 -28.73 -3.41 -2.14
N TYR A 54 -29.14 -2.79 -1.02
CA TYR A 54 -28.87 -1.39 -0.74
C TYR A 54 -27.78 -1.17 0.31
N SER A 55 -27.38 -2.23 1.03
CA SER A 55 -26.25 -2.20 1.97
C SER A 55 -24.96 -1.69 1.31
N ILE A 56 -24.11 -1.04 2.11
CA ILE A 56 -22.85 -0.48 1.62
C ILE A 56 -21.87 -1.60 1.27
N GLU A 57 -21.90 -2.67 2.06
CA GLU A 57 -21.12 -3.89 1.91
C GLU A 57 -21.46 -4.57 0.58
N TYR A 58 -22.76 -4.72 0.26
CA TYR A 58 -23.21 -5.21 -1.04
C TYR A 58 -22.75 -4.31 -2.18
N LYS A 59 -22.91 -2.98 -2.05
CA LYS A 59 -22.46 -2.03 -3.07
C LYS A 59 -20.95 -2.15 -3.31
N ILE A 60 -20.14 -2.32 -2.27
CA ILE A 60 -18.69 -2.53 -2.39
C ILE A 60 -18.41 -3.85 -3.11
N ALA A 61 -19.06 -4.95 -2.73
CA ALA A 61 -18.92 -6.26 -3.38
C ALA A 61 -19.31 -6.20 -4.87
N HIS A 62 -20.42 -5.54 -5.20
CA HIS A 62 -20.87 -5.36 -6.57
C HIS A 62 -19.88 -4.51 -7.40
N LYS A 63 -19.37 -3.40 -6.84
CA LYS A 63 -18.35 -2.58 -7.52
C LYS A 63 -17.04 -3.34 -7.70
N THR A 64 -16.59 -4.11 -6.71
CA THR A 64 -15.38 -4.93 -6.83
C THR A 64 -15.51 -6.01 -7.91
N PHE A 65 -16.67 -6.69 -8.00
CA PHE A 65 -16.95 -7.61 -9.09
C PHE A 65 -16.90 -6.91 -10.46
N ARG A 66 -17.53 -5.74 -10.58
CA ARG A 66 -17.49 -4.92 -11.81
C ARG A 66 -16.06 -4.53 -12.17
N ILE A 67 -15.22 -4.14 -11.21
CA ILE A 67 -13.81 -3.83 -11.42
C ILE A 67 -13.05 -5.04 -11.97
N ARG A 68 -13.24 -6.23 -11.39
CA ARG A 68 -12.58 -7.47 -11.85
C ARG A 68 -12.97 -7.77 -13.31
N LYS A 69 -14.26 -7.67 -13.64
CA LYS A 69 -14.75 -7.85 -15.02
C LYS A 69 -14.19 -6.81 -15.99
N LEU A 70 -14.15 -5.54 -15.61
CA LEU A 70 -13.59 -4.48 -16.45
C LEU A 70 -12.08 -4.66 -16.67
N LYS A 71 -11.35 -5.18 -15.68
CA LYS A 71 -9.93 -5.54 -15.83
C LYS A 71 -9.71 -6.67 -16.83
N GLU A 72 -10.53 -7.73 -16.78
CA GLU A 72 -10.50 -8.83 -17.76
C GLU A 72 -10.72 -8.31 -19.20
N VAL A 73 -11.73 -7.45 -19.38
CA VAL A 73 -12.04 -6.84 -20.68
C VAL A 73 -10.90 -5.92 -21.13
N LEU A 74 -10.32 -5.13 -20.23
CA LEU A 74 -9.21 -4.23 -20.56
C LEU A 74 -7.93 -4.98 -20.94
N ALA A 75 -7.68 -6.14 -20.33
CA ALA A 75 -6.58 -7.02 -20.69
C ALA A 75 -6.74 -7.57 -22.12
N THR A 76 -7.99 -7.85 -22.53
CA THR A 76 -8.29 -8.31 -23.90
C THR A 76 -8.30 -7.16 -24.90
N PHE A 77 -8.81 -5.98 -24.52
CA PHE A 77 -9.00 -4.82 -25.40
C PHE A 77 -8.45 -3.52 -24.78
N PRO A 78 -7.12 -3.32 -24.80
CA PRO A 78 -6.47 -2.21 -24.10
C PRO A 78 -6.75 -0.82 -24.70
N LYS A 79 -7.22 -0.75 -25.96
CA LYS A 79 -7.47 0.51 -26.67
C LYS A 79 -8.85 1.14 -26.38
N ARG A 80 -9.79 0.40 -25.78
CA ARG A 80 -11.15 0.89 -25.51
C ARG A 80 -11.15 1.94 -24.39
N LYS A 81 -11.34 3.21 -24.75
CA LYS A 81 -11.34 4.35 -23.81
C LYS A 81 -12.51 4.27 -22.81
N GLU A 82 -13.69 3.88 -23.27
CA GLU A 82 -14.90 3.76 -22.43
C GLU A 82 -14.72 2.81 -21.25
N VAL A 83 -14.05 1.67 -21.49
CA VAL A 83 -13.77 0.66 -20.45
C VAL A 83 -12.82 1.22 -19.41
N LYS A 84 -11.80 2.00 -19.83
CA LYS A 84 -10.88 2.68 -18.90
C LYS A 84 -11.61 3.69 -18.03
N THR A 85 -12.45 4.53 -18.65
CA THR A 85 -13.26 5.53 -17.94
C THR A 85 -14.20 4.84 -16.94
N ALA A 86 -14.93 3.80 -17.36
CA ALA A 86 -15.81 3.03 -16.50
C ALA A 86 -15.07 2.34 -15.34
N LEU A 87 -13.86 1.84 -15.59
CA LEU A 87 -12.99 1.25 -14.57
C LEU A 87 -12.57 2.29 -13.53
N CYS A 88 -12.11 3.46 -13.98
CA CYS A 88 -11.74 4.57 -13.10
C CYS A 88 -12.92 5.01 -12.22
N HIS A 89 -14.12 5.19 -12.80
CA HIS A 89 -15.31 5.54 -12.04
C HIS A 89 -15.68 4.44 -11.03
N ALA A 90 -15.63 3.17 -11.42
CA ALA A 90 -15.95 2.06 -10.52
C ALA A 90 -14.97 1.99 -9.33
N ILE A 91 -13.67 2.20 -9.57
CA ILE A 91 -12.65 2.26 -8.51
C ILE A 91 -12.91 3.45 -7.58
N HIS A 92 -13.15 4.64 -8.13
CA HIS A 92 -13.40 5.84 -7.34
C HIS A 92 -14.67 5.71 -6.49
N SER A 93 -15.78 5.24 -7.08
CA SER A 93 -17.02 5.00 -6.35
C SER A 93 -16.86 3.95 -5.24
N ARG A 94 -16.13 2.85 -5.49
CA ARG A 94 -15.84 1.84 -4.45
C ARG A 94 -15.01 2.44 -3.32
N ASN A 95 -13.95 3.19 -3.63
CA ASN A 95 -13.08 3.80 -2.62
C ASN A 95 -13.85 4.85 -1.78
N LYS A 96 -14.80 5.56 -2.38
CA LYS A 96 -15.73 6.46 -1.66
C LYS A 96 -16.58 5.68 -0.65
N LEU A 97 -17.14 4.53 -1.03
CA LEU A 97 -17.91 3.67 -0.13
C LEU A 97 -17.05 3.09 1.00
N LEU A 98 -15.84 2.63 0.70
CA LEU A 98 -14.88 2.15 1.72
C LEU A 98 -14.51 3.24 2.72
N LYS A 99 -14.36 4.50 2.27
CA LYS A 99 -14.14 5.65 3.14
C LYS A 99 -15.32 5.87 4.11
N TYR A 100 -16.56 5.74 3.64
CA TYR A 100 -17.74 5.87 4.50
C TYR A 100 -17.86 4.70 5.47
N LEU A 101 -17.67 3.47 4.99
CA LEU A 101 -17.73 2.28 5.83
C LEU A 101 -16.71 2.37 6.97
N ARG A 102 -15.45 2.74 6.67
CA ARG A 102 -14.41 2.95 7.67
C ARG A 102 -14.75 4.03 8.72
N ARG A 103 -15.54 5.03 8.35
CA ARG A 103 -15.95 6.11 9.25
C ARG A 103 -17.05 5.66 10.21
N TRP A 104 -17.96 4.80 9.75
CA TRP A 104 -19.12 4.37 10.52
C TRP A 104 -18.86 3.12 11.35
N ASP A 105 -18.29 2.09 10.73
CA ASP A 105 -18.08 0.78 11.35
C ASP A 105 -16.76 0.19 10.89
N ARG A 106 -15.81 0.15 11.84
CA ARG A 106 -14.46 -0.32 11.59
C ARG A 106 -14.40 -1.84 11.40
N GLU A 107 -15.20 -2.60 12.16
CA GLU A 107 -15.20 -4.06 12.15
C GLU A 107 -15.74 -4.60 10.82
N ARG A 108 -16.87 -4.02 10.36
CA ARG A 108 -17.42 -4.35 9.04
C ARG A 108 -16.46 -3.99 7.92
N PHE A 109 -15.77 -2.86 8.04
CA PHE A 109 -14.75 -2.49 7.07
C PHE A 109 -13.64 -3.54 6.99
N ASP A 110 -13.11 -3.99 8.13
CA ASP A 110 -12.02 -4.96 8.16
C ASP A 110 -12.50 -6.33 7.62
N PHE A 111 -13.71 -6.77 7.95
CA PHE A 111 -14.34 -7.96 7.38
C PHE A 111 -14.47 -7.87 5.85
N VAL A 112 -15.02 -6.78 5.32
CA VAL A 112 -15.20 -6.56 3.88
C VAL A 112 -13.85 -6.55 3.14
N THR A 113 -12.87 -5.86 3.71
CA THR A 113 -11.51 -5.74 3.16
C THR A 113 -10.83 -7.10 3.09
N GLN A 114 -10.93 -7.90 4.16
CA GLN A 114 -10.38 -9.25 4.24
C GLN A 114 -11.06 -10.20 3.24
N LYS A 115 -12.40 -10.22 3.19
CA LYS A 115 -13.16 -11.11 2.32
C LYS A 115 -12.99 -10.79 0.83
N LEU A 116 -12.99 -9.50 0.46
CA LEU A 116 -12.85 -9.09 -0.95
C LEU A 116 -11.39 -8.98 -1.40
N GLN A 117 -10.42 -9.11 -0.48
CA GLN A 117 -8.99 -8.92 -0.72
C GLN A 117 -8.69 -7.58 -1.41
N VAL A 118 -9.22 -6.49 -0.84
CA VAL A 118 -9.05 -5.14 -1.38
C VAL A 118 -8.13 -4.36 -0.46
N SER A 119 -6.99 -3.87 -0.97
CA SER A 119 -6.19 -2.88 -0.24
C SER A 119 -6.84 -1.50 -0.33
N PHE A 120 -7.02 -0.85 0.82
CA PHE A 120 -7.50 0.53 0.92
C PHE A 120 -6.47 1.37 1.67
N THR A 121 -5.80 2.26 0.94
CA THR A 121 -4.89 3.24 1.53
C THR A 121 -5.67 4.55 1.71
N PRO A 122 -5.93 4.99 2.96
CA PRO A 122 -6.53 6.29 3.20
C PRO A 122 -5.58 7.40 2.75
N ALA A 123 -6.13 8.55 2.33
CA ALA A 123 -5.32 9.73 2.11
C ALA A 123 -4.68 10.19 3.44
N PRO A 124 -3.41 10.62 3.44
CA PRO A 124 -2.75 11.16 4.63
C PRO A 124 -3.55 12.33 5.23
N LEU A 125 -3.57 12.43 6.56
CA LEU A 125 -4.21 13.55 7.24
C LEU A 125 -3.50 14.86 6.87
N ASN A 126 -4.27 15.93 6.65
CA ASN A 126 -3.79 17.29 6.34
C ASN A 126 -2.99 17.47 5.06
N CYS A 127 -2.74 16.41 4.29
CA CYS A 127 -2.06 16.48 3.00
C CYS A 127 -3.07 16.23 1.87
N LEU A 128 -3.72 17.30 1.42
CA LEU A 128 -4.46 17.27 0.16
C LEU A 128 -3.45 17.16 -0.99
N PRO A 129 -3.56 16.14 -1.86
CA PRO A 129 -2.75 16.10 -3.07
C PRO A 129 -2.99 17.38 -3.87
N PRO A 130 -1.95 18.05 -4.38
CA PRO A 130 -2.14 19.22 -5.23
C PRO A 130 -2.99 18.83 -6.45
N PRO A 131 -3.85 19.74 -6.94
CA PRO A 131 -4.67 19.46 -8.11
C PRO A 131 -3.78 19.17 -9.32
N PHE A 132 -4.19 18.20 -10.14
CA PHE A 132 -3.49 17.87 -11.38
C PHE A 132 -3.71 19.00 -12.39
N THR A 133 -2.70 19.84 -12.56
CA THR A 133 -2.71 21.00 -13.46
C THR A 133 -1.42 20.98 -14.27
N LYS A 134 -1.50 21.36 -15.56
CA LYS A 134 -0.31 21.37 -16.44
C LYS A 134 0.88 22.12 -15.82
N LYS A 135 0.62 23.29 -15.23
CA LYS A 135 1.64 24.11 -14.55
C LYS A 135 2.16 23.46 -13.26
N GLY A 136 1.28 22.82 -12.48
CA GLY A 136 1.66 22.10 -11.26
C GLY A 136 2.54 20.89 -11.55
N ASP A 137 2.20 20.11 -12.58
CA ASP A 137 2.99 18.94 -12.97
C ASP A 137 4.37 19.33 -13.50
N LEU A 138 4.46 20.38 -14.33
CA LEU A 138 5.75 20.88 -14.81
C LEU A 138 6.65 21.28 -13.63
N ARG A 139 6.11 22.06 -12.68
CA ARG A 139 6.84 22.45 -11.46
C ARG A 139 7.27 21.26 -10.61
N ARG A 140 6.41 20.24 -10.48
CA ARG A 140 6.72 19.01 -9.74
C ARG A 140 7.87 18.26 -10.39
N LEU A 141 7.83 18.05 -11.70
CA LEU A 141 8.90 17.38 -12.46
C LEU A 141 10.22 18.15 -12.35
N THR A 142 10.20 19.49 -12.48
CA THR A 142 11.39 20.31 -12.28
C THR A 142 11.94 20.18 -10.85
N LYS A 143 11.07 20.17 -9.83
CA LYS A 143 11.49 19.98 -8.44
C LYS A 143 12.13 18.61 -8.21
N GLU A 144 11.54 17.55 -8.75
CA GLU A 144 12.07 16.18 -8.68
C GLU A 144 13.45 16.09 -9.36
N TYR A 145 13.61 16.70 -10.54
CA TYR A 145 14.89 16.77 -11.24
C TYR A 145 15.96 17.52 -10.43
N CYS A 146 15.63 18.73 -9.94
CA CYS A 146 16.55 19.51 -9.12
C CYS A 146 16.93 18.80 -7.81
N ALA A 147 16.01 18.06 -7.21
CA ALA A 147 16.28 17.27 -6.01
C ALA A 147 17.28 16.14 -6.29
N LYS A 148 17.10 15.41 -7.40
CA LYS A 148 18.06 14.38 -7.83
C LYS A 148 19.45 14.96 -8.06
N MET A 149 19.55 16.04 -8.81
CA MET A 149 20.83 16.72 -9.06
C MET A 149 21.52 17.19 -7.76
N LYS A 150 20.75 17.65 -6.77
CA LYS A 150 21.31 18.00 -5.45
C LYS A 150 21.82 16.76 -4.73
N GLN A 151 21.06 15.67 -4.74
CA GLN A 151 21.47 14.41 -4.11
C GLN A 151 22.74 13.87 -4.76
N ASP A 152 22.83 13.84 -6.08
CA ASP A 152 24.01 13.37 -6.81
C ASP A 152 25.27 14.19 -6.44
N LYS A 153 25.12 15.51 -6.28
CA LYS A 153 26.22 16.39 -5.84
C LYS A 153 26.62 16.12 -4.39
N LEU A 154 25.65 15.91 -3.50
CA LEU A 154 25.92 15.57 -2.10
C LEU A 154 26.61 14.21 -1.99
N ASP A 155 26.16 13.22 -2.76
CA ASP A 155 26.73 11.88 -2.78
C ASP A 155 28.16 11.90 -3.34
N ALA A 156 28.41 12.66 -4.42
CA ALA A 156 29.75 12.85 -4.97
C ALA A 156 30.69 13.55 -3.98
N PHE A 157 30.20 14.55 -3.24
CA PHE A 157 30.98 15.23 -2.21
C PHE A 157 31.25 14.31 -1.01
N HIS A 158 30.25 13.54 -0.59
CA HIS A 158 30.38 12.56 0.48
C HIS A 158 31.41 11.47 0.12
N ALA A 159 31.45 11.02 -1.14
CA ALA A 159 32.47 10.09 -1.62
C ALA A 159 33.89 10.66 -1.52
N LYS A 160 34.07 11.95 -1.84
CA LYS A 160 35.38 12.64 -1.67
C LYS A 160 35.79 12.68 -0.20
N LEU A 161 34.89 13.09 0.69
CA LEU A 161 35.16 13.11 2.13
C LEU A 161 35.47 11.72 2.70
N MET A 162 34.84 10.67 2.17
CA MET A 162 35.12 9.30 2.61
C MET A 162 36.51 8.82 2.17
N ALA A 163 37.05 9.31 1.05
CA ALA A 163 38.43 9.04 0.65
C ALA A 163 39.43 9.76 1.56
N GLU A 164 39.21 11.06 1.82
CA GLU A 164 40.06 11.89 2.69
C GLU A 164 40.00 11.48 4.17
N ARG A 165 38.97 10.73 4.57
CA ARG A 165 38.77 10.27 5.95
C ARG A 165 39.92 9.41 6.47
N ALA A 166 40.53 8.58 5.62
CA ALA A 166 41.61 7.70 6.02
C ALA A 166 42.85 8.52 6.46
N ASP A 167 43.26 9.47 5.62
CA ASP A 167 44.39 10.36 5.87
C ASP A 167 44.15 11.19 7.15
N PHE A 168 42.94 11.74 7.31
CA PHE A 168 42.57 12.50 8.51
C PHE A 168 42.65 11.65 9.80
N LEU A 169 42.28 10.37 9.75
CA LEU A 169 42.38 9.48 10.91
C LEU A 169 43.83 9.18 11.29
N GLU A 170 44.73 9.07 10.33
CA GLU A 170 46.16 8.90 10.59
C GLU A 170 46.77 10.16 11.21
N GLU A 171 46.48 11.34 10.65
CA GLU A 171 46.92 12.62 11.21
C GLU A 171 46.37 12.85 12.62
N LYS A 172 45.10 12.51 12.82
CA LYS A 172 44.46 12.58 14.14
C LYS A 172 45.20 11.70 15.15
N ARG A 173 45.50 10.44 14.80
CA ARG A 173 46.25 9.53 15.68
C ARG A 173 47.63 10.08 16.05
N LYS A 174 48.39 10.56 15.07
CA LYS A 174 49.72 11.16 15.30
C LYS A 174 49.62 12.38 16.22
N THR A 175 48.59 13.19 16.04
CA THR A 175 48.35 14.38 16.87
C THR A 175 47.98 13.99 18.30
N GLU A 176 47.12 12.97 18.49
CA GLU A 176 46.78 12.43 19.82
C GLU A 176 48.00 11.81 20.52
N GLU A 177 48.85 11.09 19.79
CA GLU A 177 50.10 10.55 20.30
C GLU A 177 51.07 11.67 20.72
N TRP A 178 51.18 12.74 19.92
CA TRP A 178 51.97 13.93 20.27
C TRP A 178 51.44 14.64 21.51
N ILE A 179 50.13 14.90 21.58
CA ILE A 179 49.49 15.50 22.76
C ILE A 179 49.78 14.68 24.02
N ARG A 180 49.61 13.35 23.95
CA ARG A 180 49.88 12.45 25.09
C ARG A 180 51.32 12.54 25.56
N SER A 181 52.28 12.54 24.64
CA SER A 181 53.70 12.66 24.99
C SER A 181 54.04 14.00 25.65
N GLU A 182 53.36 15.07 25.22
CA GLU A 182 53.54 16.42 25.76
C GLU A 182 52.90 16.56 27.15
N GLU A 183 51.73 15.95 27.35
CA GLU A 183 51.08 15.86 28.66
C GLU A 183 51.93 15.11 29.69
N GLU A 184 52.57 14.00 29.29
CA GLU A 184 53.47 13.23 30.14
C GLU A 184 54.73 14.03 30.50
N ARG A 185 55.28 14.80 29.54
CA ARG A 185 56.41 15.70 29.76
C ARG A 185 56.09 16.79 30.78
N LEU A 186 54.91 17.39 30.68
CA LEU A 186 54.47 18.50 31.53
C LEU A 186 53.86 18.06 32.87
N LYS A 187 53.56 16.76 33.06
CA LYS A 187 52.96 16.17 34.27
C LYS A 187 51.67 16.87 34.72
N LEU A 188 50.82 17.23 33.76
CA LEU A 188 49.55 17.92 34.01
C LEU A 188 48.58 17.10 34.86
N THR A 189 47.96 17.75 35.85
CA THR A 189 46.95 17.16 36.74
C THR A 189 45.60 17.05 36.02
N GLU A 190 44.74 16.09 36.38
CA GLU A 190 43.47 15.78 35.71
C GLU A 190 42.50 16.99 35.59
N GLU A 191 42.55 17.92 36.55
CA GLU A 191 41.73 19.15 36.59
C GLU A 191 42.18 20.17 35.51
N GLU A 192 43.49 20.28 35.27
CA GLU A 192 44.08 21.22 34.30
C GLU A 192 43.85 20.73 32.86
N ARG A 193 43.86 19.40 32.65
CA ARG A 193 43.48 18.75 31.38
C ARG A 193 42.06 19.12 30.96
N LYS A 194 41.09 19.00 31.88
CA LYS A 194 39.69 19.36 31.62
C LYS A 194 39.50 20.85 31.30
N SER A 195 40.32 21.72 31.90
CA SER A 195 40.25 23.17 31.62
C SER A 195 40.79 23.56 30.24
N THR A 196 41.69 22.75 29.66
CA THR A 196 42.30 22.97 28.34
C THR A 196 41.55 22.31 27.20
N GLU A 197 40.60 21.42 27.49
CA GLU A 197 39.71 20.85 26.49
C GLU A 197 38.86 21.93 25.81
N TYR A 198 39.12 22.16 24.52
CA TYR A 198 38.31 23.05 23.71
C TYR A 198 36.95 22.43 23.43
N VAL A 199 35.88 23.04 23.96
CA VAL A 199 34.50 22.68 23.60
C VAL A 199 34.20 23.31 22.23
N GLY A 200 34.19 22.48 21.19
CA GLY A 200 33.91 22.95 19.84
C GLY A 200 32.53 23.57 19.70
N ILE A 201 32.45 24.69 18.95
CA ILE A 201 31.23 25.47 18.64
C ILE A 201 30.09 24.58 18.09
N LEU A 202 30.42 23.49 17.40
CA LEU A 202 29.46 22.52 16.85
C LEU A 202 28.70 21.71 17.92
N LYS A 203 29.24 21.58 19.14
CA LYS A 203 28.57 20.90 20.26
C LYS A 203 27.46 21.78 20.83
N GLU A 204 27.65 23.10 20.83
CA GLU A 204 26.68 24.09 21.28
C GLU A 204 25.50 24.20 20.31
N LEU A 205 25.77 24.20 19.00
CA LEU A 205 24.73 24.26 17.96
C LEU A 205 23.81 23.02 17.90
N LYS A 206 24.25 21.85 18.41
CA LYS A 206 23.43 20.63 18.45
C LYS A 206 22.34 20.66 19.53
N HIS A 207 22.40 21.60 20.47
CA HIS A 207 21.40 21.75 21.53
C HIS A 207 20.27 22.74 21.19
N GLU A 208 20.38 23.47 20.07
CA GLU A 208 19.46 24.56 19.71
C GLU A 208 18.50 24.23 18.53
N ALA A 209 18.53 23.01 17.99
CA ALA A 209 17.66 22.55 16.90
C ALA A 209 16.80 21.34 17.33
#